data_AF-A0A2N1SJE7-F1
#
_entry.id   AF-A0A2N1SJE7-F1
#
_cell.length_a   1.000
_cell.length_b   1.000
_cell.length_c   1.000
_cell.angle_alpha   90.00
_cell.angle_beta   90.00
_cell.angle_gamma   90.00
#
_symmetry.space_group_name_H-M   'P 1'
#
loop_
_entity.id
_entity.type
_entity.pdbx_description
1 polymer ?
#
loop_
_entity_poly.entity_id
_entity_poly.type
_entity_poly.pdbx_seq_one_letter_code
_entity_poly.pdbx_strand_id
1 'polypeptide(L)'
;MKVDVAKKNPSLESLFNDPDQVITLDANFLIPPDRPNLSSMSISFSKFQTFWLDPIFKTFLNLAIHEAVRDELVSKDIKTFIQNKADATPPQIIIHKDSELTSVEMMLRDSIEDKIFPLTQYDPQINNRDDCGEVKTLAYIAVKGLLYFAAHDFNALQLVEMAESWSTGLDTVQAIKMYEIIFYLCVRTPSLRKSLRMLYKYQYYLTKNEKSTNPEWESFVKSMESMYRSHL
;
A
#
# COMPACT_ATOMS: atom_id res chain seq x y z
N MET A 1 12.03 3.76 5.42
CA MET A 1 11.32 4.55 4.40
C MET A 1 11.41 6.04 4.72
N LYS A 2 11.63 6.89 3.71
CA LYS A 2 11.69 8.36 3.87
C LYS A 2 10.32 8.98 3.56
N VAL A 3 9.90 9.96 4.36
CA VAL A 3 8.69 10.75 4.13
C VAL A 3 9.05 11.96 3.27
N ASP A 4 8.36 12.13 2.15
CA ASP A 4 8.53 13.31 1.29
C ASP A 4 7.41 14.31 1.60
N VAL A 5 7.82 15.51 2.03
CA VAL A 5 6.94 16.66 2.27
C VAL A 5 7.30 17.86 1.41
N ALA A 6 8.16 17.66 0.40
CA ALA A 6 8.61 18.68 -0.53
C ALA A 6 7.91 18.60 -1.88
N LYS A 7 7.48 17.39 -2.28
CA LYS A 7 6.79 17.15 -3.55
C LYS A 7 5.39 16.58 -3.30
N LYS A 8 4.41 17.10 -4.05
CA LYS A 8 3.08 16.51 -4.10
C LYS A 8 3.09 15.18 -4.85
N ASN A 9 2.28 14.24 -4.39
CA ASN A 9 2.00 13.01 -5.12
C ASN A 9 0.67 13.20 -5.89
N PRO A 10 0.69 13.17 -7.24
CA PRO A 10 -0.52 13.27 -8.04
C PRO A 10 -1.59 12.23 -7.67
N SER A 11 -1.18 11.02 -7.25
CA SER A 11 -2.10 9.98 -6.77
C SER A 11 -2.91 10.44 -5.56
N LEU A 12 -2.25 11.11 -4.61
CA LEU A 12 -2.93 11.61 -3.41
C LEU A 12 -3.85 12.79 -3.75
N GLU A 13 -3.45 13.68 -4.66
CA GLU A 13 -4.34 14.74 -5.17
C GLU A 13 -5.58 14.14 -5.84
N SER A 14 -5.40 13.09 -6.65
CA SER A 14 -6.50 12.36 -7.29
C SER A 14 -7.45 11.78 -6.26
N LEU A 15 -6.94 11.10 -5.23
CA LEU A 15 -7.77 10.54 -4.16
C LEU A 15 -8.55 11.58 -3.37
N PHE A 16 -8.01 12.79 -3.18
CA PHE A 16 -8.77 13.87 -2.54
C PHE A 16 -9.96 14.33 -3.39
N ASN A 17 -9.85 14.26 -4.71
CA ASN A 17 -10.90 14.68 -5.63
C ASN A 17 -11.92 13.56 -5.85
N ASP A 18 -11.46 12.31 -5.86
CA ASP A 18 -12.27 11.12 -6.13
C ASP A 18 -11.76 9.93 -5.31
N PRO A 19 -12.34 9.67 -4.12
CA PRO A 19 -11.95 8.56 -3.26
C PRO A 19 -12.49 7.20 -3.69
N ASP A 20 -13.35 7.16 -4.72
CA ASP A 20 -13.96 5.93 -5.22
C ASP A 20 -13.07 5.22 -6.26
N GLN A 21 -11.83 5.68 -6.43
CA GLN A 21 -10.85 5.03 -7.30
C GLN A 21 -10.44 3.66 -6.77
N VAL A 22 -10.11 2.74 -7.68
CA VAL A 22 -9.59 1.42 -7.30
C VAL A 22 -8.17 1.59 -6.78
N ILE A 23 -7.93 1.19 -5.53
CA ILE A 23 -6.61 1.19 -4.90
C ILE A 23 -6.23 -0.25 -4.60
N THR A 24 -5.22 -0.76 -5.31
CA THR A 24 -4.70 -2.10 -5.07
C THR A 24 -3.64 -2.05 -3.99
N LEU A 25 -3.83 -2.83 -2.93
CA LEU A 25 -2.99 -2.83 -1.74
C LEU A 25 -1.96 -3.95 -1.81
N ASP A 26 -0.77 -3.64 -1.32
CA ASP A 26 0.25 -4.64 -1.00
C ASP A 26 -0.01 -5.30 0.38
N ALA A 27 0.63 -6.43 0.64
CA ALA A 27 0.51 -7.18 1.91
C ALA A 27 0.91 -6.32 3.12
N ASN A 28 1.93 -5.48 2.99
CA ASN A 28 2.43 -4.60 4.07
C ASN A 28 1.43 -3.50 4.49
N PHE A 29 0.39 -3.25 3.71
CA PHE A 29 -0.73 -2.38 4.08
C PHE A 29 -1.74 -3.09 4.99
N LEU A 30 -1.80 -4.42 4.92
CA LEU A 30 -2.75 -5.26 5.64
C LEU A 30 -2.14 -5.90 6.90
N ILE A 31 -0.84 -6.13 6.90
CA ILE A 31 -0.13 -6.81 8.00
C ILE A 31 0.32 -5.75 9.02
N PRO A 32 0.02 -5.94 10.34
CA PRO A 32 0.55 -5.06 11.38
C PRO A 32 2.07 -5.00 11.31
N PRO A 33 2.67 -3.81 11.37
CA PRO A 33 4.11 -3.70 11.19
C PRO A 33 4.87 -4.30 12.38
N ASP A 34 5.79 -5.20 12.09
CA ASP A 34 6.65 -5.80 13.09
C ASP A 34 8.04 -5.16 13.08
N ARG A 35 8.57 -4.91 14.28
CA ARG A 35 9.89 -4.32 14.50
C ARG A 35 10.58 -5.12 15.61
N PRO A 36 11.12 -6.30 15.31
CA PRO A 36 11.64 -7.23 16.32
C PRO A 36 12.74 -6.62 17.18
N ASN A 37 13.57 -5.74 16.60
CA ASN A 37 14.64 -5.02 17.30
C ASN A 37 14.14 -3.86 18.21
N LEU A 38 12.84 -3.56 18.20
CA LEU A 38 12.19 -2.49 18.96
C LEU A 38 11.04 -3.04 19.85
N SER A 39 11.15 -4.33 20.22
CA SER A 39 10.14 -5.24 20.80
C SER A 39 9.21 -4.72 21.91
N SER A 40 9.51 -3.57 22.54
CA SER A 40 8.63 -2.95 23.55
C SER A 40 7.37 -2.27 22.98
N MET A 41 7.23 -2.15 21.66
CA MET A 41 6.15 -1.37 21.01
C MET A 41 5.38 -2.13 19.92
N SER A 42 5.30 -3.47 19.96
CA SER A 42 4.54 -4.21 18.95
C SER A 42 3.07 -3.77 18.90
N ILE A 43 2.56 -3.60 17.67
CA ILE A 43 1.16 -3.25 17.43
C ILE A 43 0.39 -4.55 17.23
N SER A 44 -0.50 -4.88 18.16
CA SER A 44 -1.37 -6.05 18.00
C SER A 44 -2.32 -5.87 16.82
N PHE A 45 -2.72 -6.99 16.20
CA PHE A 45 -3.67 -6.97 15.08
C PHE A 45 -4.96 -6.22 15.43
N SER A 46 -5.56 -6.47 16.60
CA SER A 46 -6.78 -5.77 17.03
C SER A 46 -6.61 -4.23 17.08
N LYS A 47 -5.46 -3.73 17.57
CA LYS A 47 -5.19 -2.30 17.56
C LYS A 47 -5.02 -1.78 16.14
N PHE A 48 -4.20 -2.46 15.34
CA PHE A 48 -3.98 -2.13 13.93
C PHE A 48 -5.29 -2.10 13.15
N GLN A 49 -6.14 -3.10 13.32
CA GLN A 49 -7.46 -3.15 12.72
C GLN A 49 -8.29 -1.91 13.09
N THR A 50 -8.39 -1.60 14.39
CA THR A 50 -9.25 -0.51 14.88
C THR A 50 -8.85 0.87 14.34
N PHE A 51 -7.54 1.17 14.28
CA PHE A 51 -7.09 2.52 13.90
C PHE A 51 -6.59 2.65 12.47
N TRP A 52 -6.38 1.55 11.76
CA TRP A 52 -5.86 1.54 10.39
C TRP A 52 -6.80 0.80 9.44
N LEU A 53 -7.02 -0.50 9.63
CA LEU A 53 -7.81 -1.29 8.67
C LEU A 53 -9.28 -0.84 8.62
N ASP A 54 -9.99 -0.78 9.75
CA ASP A 54 -11.39 -0.37 9.76
C ASP A 54 -11.58 1.05 9.17
N PRO A 55 -10.73 2.04 9.51
CA PRO A 55 -10.75 3.33 8.83
C PRO A 55 -10.51 3.29 7.32
N ILE A 56 -9.52 2.55 6.82
CA ILE A 56 -9.23 2.54 5.37
C ILE A 56 -10.40 1.91 4.61
N PHE A 57 -10.95 0.80 5.11
CA PHE A 57 -12.08 0.10 4.51
C PHE A 57 -13.40 0.86 4.62
N LYS A 58 -13.51 1.79 5.58
CA LYS A 58 -14.64 2.70 5.68
C LYS A 58 -14.51 3.89 4.72
N THR A 59 -13.28 4.28 4.41
CA THR A 59 -12.97 5.51 3.66
C THR A 59 -12.92 5.27 2.15
N PHE A 60 -12.32 4.15 1.74
CA PHE A 60 -12.14 3.78 0.33
C PHE A 60 -13.03 2.59 0.03
N LEU A 61 -13.97 2.76 -0.90
CA LEU A 61 -14.96 1.73 -1.23
C LEU A 61 -14.40 0.65 -2.16
N ASN A 62 -13.39 1.01 -2.97
CA ASN A 62 -12.83 0.16 -4.01
C ASN A 62 -11.39 -0.28 -3.69
N LEU A 63 -11.19 -0.85 -2.50
CA LEU A 63 -9.92 -1.47 -2.14
C LEU A 63 -9.79 -2.84 -2.83
N ALA A 64 -8.61 -3.11 -3.37
CA ALA A 64 -8.32 -4.36 -4.05
C ALA A 64 -7.03 -5.02 -3.53
N ILE A 65 -6.91 -6.33 -3.69
CA ILE A 65 -5.65 -7.07 -3.58
C ILE A 65 -5.58 -8.14 -4.67
N HIS A 66 -4.38 -8.57 -5.03
CA HIS A 66 -4.19 -9.76 -5.84
C HIS A 66 -4.33 -11.04 -4.99
N GLU A 67 -4.74 -12.15 -5.60
CA GLU A 67 -4.83 -13.45 -4.92
C GLU A 67 -3.49 -13.90 -4.32
N ALA A 68 -2.37 -13.57 -4.96
CA ALA A 68 -1.03 -13.83 -4.43
C ALA A 68 -0.79 -13.13 -3.08
N VAL A 69 -1.20 -11.85 -2.93
CA VAL A 69 -1.13 -11.12 -1.65
C VAL A 69 -1.99 -11.79 -0.59
N ARG A 70 -3.18 -12.28 -0.97
CA ARG A 70 -4.05 -13.03 -0.05
C ARG A 70 -3.40 -14.32 0.44
N ASP A 71 -2.67 -15.01 -0.42
CA ASP A 71 -2.00 -16.28 -0.10
C ASP A 71 -0.74 -16.10 0.77
N GLU A 72 -0.13 -14.91 0.72
CA GLU A 72 0.98 -14.51 1.60
C GLU A 72 0.56 -14.20 3.03
N LEU A 73 -0.70 -13.82 3.25
CA LEU A 73 -1.19 -13.59 4.60
C LEU A 73 -0.98 -14.87 5.43
N VAL A 74 -0.27 -14.79 6.55
CA VAL A 74 0.02 -15.97 7.39
C VAL A 74 -0.87 -16.05 8.62
N SER A 75 -1.18 -14.92 9.25
CA SER A 75 -1.95 -14.88 10.49
C SER A 75 -3.43 -15.18 10.25
N LYS A 76 -4.03 -15.97 11.15
CA LYS A 76 -5.46 -16.31 11.10
C LYS A 76 -6.33 -15.06 11.19
N ASP A 77 -5.95 -14.09 12.01
CA ASP A 77 -6.76 -12.89 12.25
C ASP A 77 -6.92 -12.05 10.97
N ILE A 78 -5.82 -11.80 10.25
CA ILE A 78 -5.88 -11.05 8.98
C ILE A 78 -6.57 -11.85 7.88
N LYS A 79 -6.36 -13.17 7.81
CA LYS A 79 -7.11 -14.03 6.85
C LYS A 79 -8.61 -13.95 7.09
N THR A 80 -9.05 -14.09 8.33
CA THR A 80 -10.45 -13.99 8.70
C THR A 80 -10.99 -12.59 8.42
N PHE A 81 -10.23 -11.53 8.71
CA PHE A 81 -10.62 -10.17 8.39
C PHE A 81 -10.86 -9.98 6.88
N ILE A 82 -9.89 -10.34 6.04
CA ILE A 82 -10.00 -10.19 4.57
C ILE A 82 -11.12 -11.08 4.01
N GLN A 83 -11.27 -12.30 4.51
CA GLN A 83 -12.37 -13.18 4.11
C GLN A 83 -13.73 -12.56 4.42
N ASN A 84 -13.91 -12.01 5.63
CA ASN A 84 -15.15 -11.33 6.00
C ASN A 84 -15.42 -10.09 5.14
N LYS A 85 -14.38 -9.37 4.70
CA LYS A 85 -14.53 -8.24 3.76
C LYS A 85 -14.93 -8.69 2.37
N ALA A 86 -14.38 -9.81 1.90
CA ALA A 86 -14.72 -10.38 0.59
C ALA A 86 -16.15 -10.96 0.56
N ASP A 87 -16.58 -11.59 1.66
CA ASP A 87 -17.90 -12.23 1.78
C ASP A 87 -19.03 -11.25 2.15
N ALA A 88 -18.70 -9.98 2.42
CA ALA A 88 -19.69 -8.95 2.69
C ALA A 88 -20.63 -8.73 1.48
N THR A 89 -21.83 -8.19 1.72
CA THR A 89 -22.79 -7.86 0.67
C THR A 89 -23.17 -6.37 0.74
N PRO A 90 -22.71 -5.53 -0.21
CA PRO A 90 -21.74 -5.84 -1.28
C PRO A 90 -20.33 -6.14 -0.73
N PRO A 91 -19.44 -6.79 -1.52
CA PRO A 91 -18.05 -7.03 -1.14
C PRO A 91 -17.34 -5.71 -0.81
N GLN A 92 -16.53 -5.73 0.25
CA GLN A 92 -15.76 -4.57 0.72
C GLN A 92 -14.29 -4.62 0.27
N ILE A 93 -13.90 -5.68 -0.44
CA ILE A 93 -12.58 -5.83 -1.06
C ILE A 93 -12.73 -6.58 -2.39
N ILE A 94 -11.99 -6.13 -3.39
CA ILE A 94 -11.86 -6.80 -4.68
C ILE A 94 -10.67 -7.76 -4.60
N ILE A 95 -10.87 -9.03 -4.95
CA ILE A 95 -9.78 -10.00 -5.06
C ILE A 95 -9.52 -10.25 -6.54
N HIS A 96 -8.48 -9.63 -7.07
CA HIS A 96 -8.03 -9.86 -8.43
C HIS A 96 -7.45 -11.26 -8.59
N LYS A 97 -7.82 -11.93 -9.68
CA LYS A 97 -7.31 -13.26 -9.99
C LYS A 97 -6.76 -13.31 -11.40
N ASP A 98 -5.65 -13.99 -11.58
CA ASP A 98 -5.06 -14.22 -12.89
C ASP A 98 -6.02 -14.98 -13.82
N SER A 99 -6.91 -15.81 -13.26
CA SER A 99 -7.97 -16.50 -14.01
C SER A 99 -8.99 -15.56 -14.69
N GLU A 100 -9.01 -14.27 -14.33
CA GLU A 100 -9.86 -13.25 -14.94
C GLU A 100 -9.20 -12.58 -16.16
N LEU A 101 -7.93 -12.89 -16.44
CA LEU A 101 -7.21 -12.38 -17.60
C LEU A 101 -7.54 -13.19 -18.85
N THR A 102 -7.71 -12.51 -19.97
CA THR A 102 -7.68 -13.13 -21.30
C THR A 102 -6.30 -13.70 -21.61
N SER A 103 -6.19 -14.54 -22.65
CA SER A 103 -4.88 -15.08 -23.07
C SER A 103 -3.87 -13.99 -23.45
N VAL A 104 -4.33 -12.89 -24.05
CA VAL A 104 -3.47 -11.75 -24.41
C VAL A 104 -3.04 -10.99 -23.16
N GLU A 105 -3.97 -10.71 -22.25
CA GLU A 105 -3.64 -10.08 -20.96
C GLU A 105 -2.66 -10.93 -20.15
N MET A 106 -2.84 -12.25 -20.13
CA MET A 106 -1.91 -13.17 -19.47
C MET A 106 -0.50 -13.08 -20.03
N MET A 107 -0.35 -13.10 -21.37
CA MET A 107 0.96 -12.95 -22.02
C MET A 107 1.62 -11.61 -21.69
N LEU A 108 0.84 -10.53 -21.62
CA LEU A 108 1.35 -9.21 -21.21
C LEU A 108 1.76 -9.20 -19.74
N ARG A 109 0.97 -9.83 -18.87
CA ARG A 109 1.24 -9.93 -17.44
C ARG A 109 2.54 -10.68 -17.20
N ASP A 110 2.70 -11.84 -17.84
CA ASP A 110 3.92 -12.64 -17.77
C ASP A 110 5.13 -11.86 -18.29
N SER A 111 4.97 -11.09 -19.37
CA SER A 111 6.06 -10.24 -19.89
C SER A 111 6.45 -9.08 -18.96
N ILE A 112 5.51 -8.53 -18.18
CA ILE A 112 5.81 -7.51 -17.16
C ILE A 112 6.47 -8.16 -15.95
N GLU A 113 5.95 -9.30 -15.50
CA GLU A 113 6.53 -10.11 -14.44
C GLU A 113 8.00 -10.43 -14.73
N ASP A 114 8.32 -10.87 -15.97
CA ASP A 114 9.68 -11.15 -16.43
C ASP A 114 10.63 -9.96 -16.34
N LYS A 115 10.11 -8.73 -16.38
CA LYS A 115 10.90 -7.50 -16.26
C LYS A 115 11.14 -7.11 -14.81
N ILE A 116 10.18 -7.39 -13.92
CA ILE A 116 10.21 -6.89 -12.53
C ILE A 116 10.79 -7.91 -11.54
N PHE A 117 10.56 -9.22 -11.72
CA PHE A 117 11.07 -10.22 -10.77
C PHE A 117 12.60 -10.17 -10.60
N PRO A 118 13.43 -9.88 -11.63
CA PRO A 118 14.89 -9.80 -11.44
C PRO A 118 15.33 -8.62 -10.54
N LEU A 119 14.43 -7.69 -10.25
CA LEU A 119 14.64 -6.52 -9.39
C LEU A 119 14.16 -6.76 -7.95
N THR A 120 13.57 -7.93 -7.66
CA THR A 120 13.04 -8.31 -6.34
C THR A 120 13.74 -9.57 -5.81
N GLN A 121 13.30 -10.06 -4.64
CA GLN A 121 13.74 -11.37 -4.12
C GLN A 121 12.90 -12.53 -4.67
N TYR A 122 11.87 -12.26 -5.47
CA TYR A 122 11.01 -13.29 -6.05
C TYR A 122 11.70 -14.02 -7.21
N ASP A 123 11.62 -15.36 -7.21
CA ASP A 123 12.07 -16.22 -8.31
C ASP A 123 10.92 -17.17 -8.72
N PRO A 124 10.30 -16.96 -9.90
CA PRO A 124 9.22 -17.81 -10.37
C PRO A 124 9.66 -19.27 -10.62
N GLN A 125 10.96 -19.54 -10.74
CA GLN A 125 11.51 -20.88 -10.94
C GLN A 125 11.69 -21.67 -9.64
N ILE A 126 11.75 -21.00 -8.47
CA ILE A 126 12.08 -21.63 -7.18
C ILE A 126 10.87 -21.68 -6.23
N ASN A 127 9.69 -21.22 -6.66
CA ASN A 127 8.45 -21.19 -5.85
C ASN A 127 8.67 -20.58 -4.45
N ASN A 128 9.51 -19.54 -4.37
CA ASN A 128 9.61 -18.74 -3.17
C ASN A 128 8.43 -17.76 -3.11
N ARG A 129 8.03 -17.40 -1.89
CA ARG A 129 6.89 -16.51 -1.65
C ARG A 129 7.32 -15.07 -1.40
N ASP A 130 8.61 -14.82 -1.21
CA ASP A 130 9.12 -13.49 -0.95
C ASP A 130 8.88 -12.62 -2.19
N ASP A 131 8.32 -11.42 -1.98
CA ASP A 131 7.95 -10.43 -3.00
C ASP A 131 6.98 -10.93 -4.10
N CYS A 132 6.42 -12.14 -3.97
CA CYS A 132 5.54 -12.73 -4.98
C CYS A 132 4.23 -11.94 -5.13
N GLY A 133 3.63 -11.56 -4.01
CA GLY A 133 2.42 -10.76 -3.94
C GLY A 133 2.59 -9.42 -4.63
N GLU A 134 3.71 -8.73 -4.37
CA GLU A 134 4.07 -7.46 -5.00
C GLU A 134 4.21 -7.60 -6.53
N VAL A 135 5.05 -8.54 -6.99
CA VAL A 135 5.32 -8.76 -8.42
C VAL A 135 4.03 -9.11 -9.17
N LYS A 136 3.26 -10.08 -8.68
CA LYS A 136 2.00 -10.49 -9.31
C LYS A 136 0.98 -9.36 -9.32
N THR A 137 0.89 -8.59 -8.22
CA THR A 137 -0.02 -7.45 -8.13
C THR A 137 0.32 -6.38 -9.16
N LEU A 138 1.59 -5.95 -9.21
CA LEU A 138 2.04 -4.89 -10.11
C LEU A 138 1.85 -5.27 -11.58
N ALA A 139 2.19 -6.50 -11.95
CA ALA A 139 2.01 -6.99 -13.31
C ALA A 139 0.53 -7.04 -13.69
N TYR A 140 -0.34 -7.54 -12.80
CA TYR A 140 -1.79 -7.61 -13.03
C TYR A 140 -2.40 -6.21 -13.23
N ILE A 141 -2.13 -5.27 -12.32
CA ILE A 141 -2.77 -3.94 -12.37
C ILE A 141 -2.32 -3.15 -13.60
N ALA A 142 -1.06 -3.29 -14.03
CA ALA A 142 -0.56 -2.65 -15.24
C ALA A 142 -1.31 -3.14 -16.48
N VAL A 143 -1.53 -4.45 -16.61
CA VAL A 143 -2.27 -5.03 -17.75
C VAL A 143 -3.74 -4.62 -17.74
N LYS A 144 -4.38 -4.58 -16.57
CA LYS A 144 -5.78 -4.14 -16.44
C LYS A 144 -5.96 -2.63 -16.59
N GLY A 145 -4.87 -1.86 -16.65
CA GLY A 145 -4.92 -0.39 -16.67
C GLY A 145 -5.41 0.22 -15.35
N LEU A 146 -5.22 -0.49 -14.23
CA LEU A 146 -5.52 0.02 -12.89
C LEU A 146 -4.38 0.92 -12.42
N LEU A 147 -4.73 2.10 -11.90
CA LEU A 147 -3.78 3.19 -11.72
C LEU A 147 -3.00 3.12 -10.41
N TYR A 148 -3.61 2.67 -9.32
CA TYR A 148 -3.04 2.92 -7.99
C TYR A 148 -2.58 1.66 -7.28
N PHE A 149 -1.31 1.70 -6.86
CA PHE A 149 -0.69 0.70 -6.01
C PHE A 149 -0.29 1.32 -4.68
N ALA A 150 -0.80 0.79 -3.57
CA ALA A 150 -0.50 1.30 -2.24
C ALA A 150 0.41 0.34 -1.46
N ALA A 151 1.61 0.81 -1.11
CA ALA A 151 2.63 0.01 -0.45
C ALA A 151 3.45 0.78 0.61
N HIS A 152 3.94 0.03 1.59
CA HIS A 152 4.85 0.48 2.63
C HIS A 152 6.19 -0.29 2.58
N ASP A 153 6.57 -0.73 1.38
CA ASP A 153 7.89 -1.30 1.11
C ASP A 153 8.67 -0.40 0.15
N PHE A 154 9.96 -0.21 0.42
CA PHE A 154 10.78 0.70 -0.38
C PHE A 154 11.09 0.12 -1.77
N ASN A 155 11.37 -1.17 -1.86
CA ASN A 155 11.69 -1.83 -3.11
C ASN A 155 10.45 -1.88 -4.02
N ALA A 156 9.29 -2.20 -3.45
CA ALA A 156 8.00 -2.17 -4.14
C ALA A 156 7.68 -0.82 -4.77
N LEU A 157 7.86 0.24 -3.98
CA LEU A 157 7.63 1.60 -4.47
C LEU A 157 8.61 1.97 -5.58
N GLN A 158 9.85 1.50 -5.52
CA GLN A 158 10.85 1.79 -6.56
C GLN A 158 10.53 1.13 -7.89
N LEU A 159 9.94 -0.06 -7.93
CA LEU A 159 9.50 -0.67 -9.20
C LEU A 159 8.55 0.24 -9.99
N VAL A 160 7.69 0.98 -9.28
CA VAL A 160 6.76 1.94 -9.86
C VAL A 160 7.42 3.29 -10.11
N GLU A 161 8.12 3.85 -9.12
CA GLU A 161 8.71 5.20 -9.22
C GLU A 161 9.86 5.29 -10.22
N MET A 162 10.56 4.17 -10.47
CA MET A 162 11.68 4.07 -11.40
C MET A 162 11.28 3.42 -12.72
N ALA A 163 9.98 3.26 -13.00
CA ALA A 163 9.46 2.42 -14.07
C ALA A 163 10.09 2.69 -15.44
N GLU A 164 10.20 3.96 -15.82
CA GLU A 164 10.84 4.36 -17.08
C GLU A 164 12.33 3.98 -17.09
N SER A 165 13.06 4.33 -16.03
CA SER A 165 14.51 4.13 -15.94
C SER A 165 14.92 2.67 -15.83
N TRP A 166 14.07 1.83 -15.24
CA TRP A 166 14.28 0.39 -15.07
C TRP A 166 13.55 -0.43 -16.15
N SER A 167 12.77 0.23 -17.01
CA SER A 167 11.96 -0.41 -18.05
C SER A 167 11.04 -1.51 -17.51
N THR A 168 10.41 -1.27 -16.33
CA THR A 168 9.55 -2.25 -15.66
C THR A 168 8.23 -2.49 -16.40
N GLY A 169 7.80 -1.55 -17.24
CA GLY A 169 6.49 -1.58 -17.88
C GLY A 169 5.34 -1.14 -16.97
N LEU A 170 5.66 -0.49 -15.84
CA LEU A 170 4.70 0.02 -14.87
C LEU A 170 4.43 1.53 -15.05
N ASP A 171 4.71 2.09 -16.23
CA ASP A 171 4.72 3.54 -16.50
C ASP A 171 3.37 4.23 -16.24
N THR A 172 2.27 3.47 -16.31
CA THR A 172 0.91 3.95 -16.06
C THR A 172 0.46 3.79 -14.60
N VAL A 173 1.21 3.03 -13.80
CA VAL A 173 0.92 2.77 -12.39
C VAL A 173 1.51 3.90 -11.57
N GLN A 174 0.78 4.34 -10.55
CA GLN A 174 1.22 5.34 -9.61
C GLN A 174 1.18 4.79 -8.19
N ALA A 175 2.28 5.03 -7.47
CA ALA A 175 2.44 4.60 -6.10
C ALA A 175 1.74 5.54 -5.12
N ILE A 176 1.12 4.96 -4.09
CA ILE A 176 0.60 5.65 -2.91
C ILE A 176 1.31 5.09 -1.68
N LYS A 177 1.89 5.97 -0.88
CA LYS A 177 2.67 5.59 0.29
C LYS A 177 1.79 5.60 1.53
N MET A 178 2.04 4.69 2.48
CA MET A 178 1.24 4.60 3.71
C MET A 178 1.14 5.93 4.47
N TYR A 179 2.20 6.76 4.52
CA TYR A 179 2.11 8.06 5.19
C TYR A 179 1.14 9.03 4.51
N GLU A 180 0.92 8.91 3.20
CA GLU A 180 -0.03 9.74 2.45
C GLU A 180 -1.46 9.39 2.82
N ILE A 181 -1.76 8.09 2.96
CA ILE A 181 -3.05 7.61 3.47
C ILE A 181 -3.23 7.96 4.95
N ILE A 182 -2.17 7.90 5.77
CA ILE A 182 -2.20 8.40 7.15
C ILE A 182 -2.60 9.87 7.18
N PHE A 183 -2.02 10.70 6.31
CA PHE A 183 -2.37 12.11 6.20
C PHE A 183 -3.83 12.29 5.75
N TYR A 184 -4.25 11.59 4.69
CA TYR A 184 -5.61 11.61 4.18
C TYR A 184 -6.64 11.32 5.29
N LEU A 185 -6.45 10.23 6.03
CA LEU A 185 -7.33 9.86 7.13
C LEU A 185 -7.27 10.86 8.29
N CYS A 186 -6.10 11.45 8.55
CA CYS A 186 -5.92 12.45 9.60
C CYS A 186 -6.76 13.71 9.34
N VAL A 187 -6.84 14.17 8.09
CA VAL A 187 -7.61 15.37 7.73
C VAL A 187 -9.10 15.08 7.54
N ARG A 188 -9.47 13.90 7.03
CA ARG A 188 -10.88 13.51 6.83
C ARG A 188 -11.55 12.96 8.08
N THR A 189 -10.78 12.39 9.02
CA THR A 189 -11.32 11.77 10.25
C THR A 189 -10.52 12.22 11.49
N PRO A 190 -10.82 13.42 12.04
CA PRO A 190 -10.07 13.99 13.15
C PRO A 190 -10.00 13.12 14.42
N SER A 191 -11.00 12.26 14.64
CA SER A 191 -11.04 11.34 15.79
C SER A 191 -9.91 10.29 15.76
N LEU A 192 -9.33 10.00 14.58
CA LEU A 192 -8.24 9.05 14.42
C LEU A 192 -6.85 9.67 14.62
N ARG A 193 -6.74 11.01 14.70
CA ARG A 193 -5.46 11.75 14.72
C ARG A 193 -4.48 11.22 15.77
N LYS A 194 -4.95 10.87 16.97
CA LYS A 194 -4.09 10.32 18.04
C LYS A 194 -3.51 8.94 17.67
N SER A 195 -4.32 8.07 17.11
CA SER A 195 -3.91 6.71 16.75
C SER A 195 -3.05 6.72 15.47
N LEU A 196 -3.39 7.55 14.50
CA LEU A 196 -2.59 7.76 13.28
C LEU A 196 -1.23 8.36 13.59
N ARG A 197 -1.13 9.26 14.58
CA ARG A 197 0.16 9.75 15.09
C ARG A 197 1.02 8.61 15.64
N MET A 198 0.41 7.65 16.33
CA MET A 198 1.12 6.48 16.87
C MET A 198 1.63 5.60 15.75
N LEU A 199 0.80 5.30 14.75
CA LEU A 199 1.21 4.53 13.57
C LEU A 199 2.32 5.23 12.78
N TYR A 200 2.19 6.54 12.52
CA TYR A 200 3.22 7.33 11.85
C TYR A 200 4.55 7.27 12.61
N LYS A 201 4.52 7.52 13.93
CA LYS A 201 5.73 7.47 14.74
C LYS A 201 6.36 6.09 14.68
N TYR A 202 5.54 5.06 14.79
CA TYR A 202 5.99 3.67 14.72
C TYR A 202 6.69 3.38 13.39
N GLN A 203 6.10 3.79 12.26
CA GLN A 203 6.60 3.47 10.93
C GLN A 203 7.73 4.38 10.41
N TYR A 204 7.82 5.62 10.90
CA TYR A 204 8.68 6.63 10.28
C TYR A 204 9.54 7.42 11.26
N TYR A 205 9.44 7.23 12.58
CA TYR A 205 10.05 8.15 13.55
C TYR A 205 10.54 7.48 14.85
N LEU A 206 10.87 6.18 14.85
CA LEU A 206 11.35 5.49 16.07
C LEU A 206 12.86 5.49 16.20
N THR A 207 13.59 5.18 15.13
CA THR A 207 15.05 5.04 15.15
C THR A 207 15.76 6.40 15.08
N LYS A 208 17.03 6.45 15.47
CA LYS A 208 17.84 7.69 15.35
C LYS A 208 17.91 8.19 13.90
N ASN A 209 18.11 7.28 12.95
CA ASN A 209 18.17 7.60 11.53
C ASN A 209 16.84 8.12 10.99
N GLU A 210 15.72 7.47 11.34
CA GLU A 210 14.39 7.95 11.00
C GLU A 210 14.13 9.35 11.58
N LYS A 211 14.50 9.59 12.83
CA LYS A 211 14.34 10.91 13.47
C LYS A 211 15.16 12.02 12.81
N SER A 212 16.33 11.69 12.27
CA SER A 212 17.16 12.67 11.56
C SER A 212 16.72 12.91 10.11
N THR A 213 15.90 12.01 9.53
CA THR A 213 15.54 12.06 8.09
C THR A 213 14.08 12.39 7.84
N ASN A 214 13.18 12.01 8.75
CA ASN A 214 11.74 12.19 8.60
C ASN A 214 11.25 13.32 9.52
N PRO A 215 10.21 14.06 9.12
CA PRO A 215 9.65 15.12 9.94
C PRO A 215 8.94 14.57 11.18
N GLU A 216 9.00 15.32 12.28
CA GLU A 216 8.12 15.09 13.43
C GLU A 216 6.65 15.22 13.03
N TRP A 217 5.77 14.53 13.77
CA TRP A 217 4.34 14.50 13.48
C TRP A 217 3.70 15.88 13.19
N GLU A 218 3.96 16.90 14.01
CA GLU A 218 3.36 18.22 13.78
C GLU A 218 3.94 18.92 12.54
N SER A 219 5.22 18.71 12.25
CA SER A 219 5.87 19.22 11.05
C SER A 219 5.37 18.50 9.80
N PHE A 220 5.21 17.18 9.89
CA PHE A 220 4.61 16.34 8.85
C PHE A 220 3.22 16.83 8.49
N VAL A 221 2.31 16.93 9.47
CA VAL A 221 0.93 17.35 9.22
C VAL A 221 0.88 18.76 8.63
N LYS A 222 1.60 19.73 9.21
CA LYS A 222 1.61 21.12 8.70
C LYS A 222 2.14 21.23 7.28
N SER A 223 3.19 20.48 6.95
CA SER A 223 3.79 20.51 5.62
C SER A 223 2.85 19.90 4.59
N MET A 224 2.24 18.75 4.90
CA MET A 224 1.23 18.12 4.06
C MET A 224 -0.01 19.01 3.91
N GLU A 225 -0.53 19.62 4.98
CA GLU A 225 -1.65 20.57 4.92
C GLU A 225 -1.35 21.77 4.02
N SER A 226 -0.11 22.28 4.06
CA SER A 226 0.32 23.35 3.18
C SER A 226 0.36 22.93 1.71
N MET A 227 0.82 21.71 1.42
CA MET A 227 0.88 21.18 0.05
C MET A 227 -0.51 20.92 -0.53
N TYR A 228 -1.41 20.33 0.25
CA TYR A 228 -2.72 19.88 -0.22
C TYR A 228 -3.86 20.86 0.11
N ARG A 229 -3.56 22.09 0.54
CA ARG A 229 -4.54 23.10 0.98
C ARG A 229 -5.73 23.29 0.03
N SER A 230 -5.53 23.19 -1.28
CA SER A 230 -6.60 23.33 -2.27
C SER A 230 -7.62 22.18 -2.26
N HIS A 231 -7.33 21.08 -1.58
CA HIS A 231 -8.13 19.85 -1.55
C HIS A 231 -8.68 19.50 -0.15
N LEU A 232 -8.31 20.27 0.87
CA LEU A 232 -8.76 20.08 2.26
C LEU A 232 -10.12 20.71 2.49
#